data_AF-A0A9D2FXF7-F1
#
_entry.id   AF-A0A9D2FXF7-F1
#
_cell.length_a   1.000
_cell.length_b   1.000
_cell.length_c   1.000
_cell.angle_alpha   90.00
_cell.angle_beta   90.00
_cell.angle_gamma   90.00
#
_symmetry.space_group_name_H-M   'P 1'
#
loop_
_entity.id
_entity.type
_entity.pdbx_description
1 polymer ?
#
loop_
_entity_poly.entity_id
_entity_poly.type
_entity_poly.pdbx_seq_one_letter_code
_entity_poly.pdbx_strand_id
1 'polypeptide(L)' 'MLVLEELSKHPVSGIVATHDLGITRLEEKHPGMFRNYCFEIELSDEMRYSYKIGRGVARNMNASHLIEIMLGKI' A
#
# COMPACT_ATOMS: atom_id res chain seq x y z
N MET A 1 -3.83 6.28 12.70
CA MET A 1 -5.28 6.42 12.47
C MET A 1 -5.80 7.78 12.92
N LEU A 2 -5.70 8.13 14.22
CA LEU A 2 -6.21 9.39 14.80
C LEU A 2 -5.81 10.68 14.04
N VAL A 3 -4.54 10.78 13.62
CA VAL A 3 -4.06 11.97 12.87
C VAL A 3 -4.80 12.14 11.54
N LEU A 4 -5.07 11.05 10.82
CA LEU A 4 -5.73 11.12 9.51
C LEU A 4 -7.21 11.43 9.63
N GLU A 5 -7.86 10.91 10.68
CA GLU A 5 -9.26 11.24 11.00
C GLU A 5 -9.43 12.69 11.46
N GLU A 6 -8.43 13.27 12.12
CA GLU A 6 -8.47 14.70 12.45
C GLU A 6 -8.27 15.58 11.21
N LEU A 7 -7.25 15.27 10.41
CA LEU A 7 -6.95 16.02 9.17
C LEU A 7 -8.13 15.98 8.17
N SER A 8 -8.89 14.88 8.15
CA SER A 8 -10.02 14.73 7.23
C SER A 8 -11.20 15.67 7.52
N LYS A 9 -11.23 16.32 8.69
CA LYS A 9 -12.23 17.33 9.06
C LYS A 9 -11.98 18.70 8.44
N HIS A 10 -10.79 18.89 7.86
CA HIS A 10 -10.39 20.15 7.23
C HIS A 10 -10.49 20.06 5.70
N PRO A 11 -10.65 21.19 5.00
CA PRO A 11 -10.72 21.22 3.53
C PRO A 11 -9.33 21.06 2.92
N VAL A 12 -8.71 19.90 3.13
CA VAL A 12 -7.37 19.55 2.66
C VAL A 12 -7.40 18.25 1.87
N SER A 13 -6.42 18.08 0.99
CA SER A 13 -6.14 16.81 0.31
C SER A 13 -4.74 16.37 0.66
N GLY A 14 -4.54 15.06 0.84
CA GLY A 14 -3.25 14.51 1.23
C GLY A 14 -3.05 13.11 0.67
N ILE A 15 -1.78 12.75 0.50
CA ILE A 15 -1.33 11.40 0.17
C ILE A 15 -0.50 10.90 1.34
N VAL A 16 -0.75 9.66 1.75
CA VAL A 16 -0.01 9.01 2.83
C VAL A 16 0.61 7.74 2.29
N ALA A 17 1.93 7.68 2.26
CA ALA A 17 2.66 6.43 2.06
C ALA A 17 2.88 5.76 3.41
N THR A 18 2.47 4.51 3.56
CA THR A 18 2.58 3.77 4.83
C THR A 18 2.75 2.28 4.60
N HIS A 19 3.43 1.61 5.54
CA HIS A 19 3.49 0.15 5.65
C HIS A 19 2.50 -0.40 6.68
N ASP A 20 1.77 0.46 7.39
CA ASP A 20 0.79 0.07 8.40
C ASP A 20 -0.56 -0.31 7.74
N LEU A 21 -0.84 -1.62 7.68
CA LEU A 21 -2.10 -2.17 7.18
C LEU A 21 -3.32 -1.77 8.02
N GLY A 22 -3.14 -1.33 9.26
CA GLY A 22 -4.23 -0.81 10.08
C GLY A 22 -4.85 0.46 9.50
N ILE A 23 -4.03 1.30 8.85
CA ILE A 23 -4.49 2.55 8.20
C ILE A 23 -5.39 2.26 6.99
N THR A 24 -5.17 1.16 6.28
CA THR A 24 -5.93 0.86 5.07
C THR A 24 -7.41 0.59 5.34
N ARG A 25 -7.77 0.25 6.58
CA ARG A 25 -9.15 0.07 7.03
C ARG A 25 -9.95 1.38 7.05
N LEU A 26 -9.30 2.54 6.91
CA LEU A 26 -9.98 3.83 6.85
C LEU A 26 -10.87 3.98 5.61
N GLU A 27 -10.51 3.39 4.46
CA GLU A 27 -11.38 3.37 3.27
C GLU A 27 -12.69 2.60 3.55
N GLU A 28 -12.65 1.51 4.32
CA GLU A 28 -13.86 0.77 4.69
C GLU A 28 -14.76 1.57 5.64
N LYS A 29 -14.17 2.29 6.60
CA LYS A 29 -14.90 3.12 7.56
C LYS A 29 -15.48 4.39 6.94
N HIS A 30 -14.77 5.00 5.99
CA HIS A 30 -15.16 6.27 5.35
C HIS A 30 -14.89 6.22 3.83
N PRO A 31 -15.66 5.44 3.06
CA PRO A 31 -15.39 5.16 1.63
C PRO A 31 -15.48 6.39 0.70
N GLY A 32 -16.11 7.47 1.16
CA GLY A 32 -16.17 8.74 0.44
C GLY A 32 -14.95 9.64 0.64
N MET A 33 -14.13 9.38 1.66
CA MET A 33 -13.03 10.27 2.09
C MET A 33 -11.65 9.65 1.92
N PHE A 34 -11.50 8.36 2.19
CA PHE A 34 -10.23 7.66 2.02
C PHE A 34 -10.31 6.69 0.84
N ARG A 35 -9.17 6.52 0.17
CA ARG A 35 -9.01 5.62 -0.96
C ARG A 35 -7.65 4.95 -0.86
N ASN A 36 -7.62 3.62 -0.83
CA ASN A 36 -6.36 2.89 -0.83
C ASN A 36 -5.83 2.72 -2.24
N TYR A 37 -4.53 2.91 -2.34
CA TYR A 37 -3.76 2.63 -3.53
C TYR A 37 -2.46 1.95 -3.15
N CYS A 38 -1.95 1.12 -4.06
CA CYS A 38 -0.69 0.44 -3.87
C CYS A 38 0.06 0.28 -5.18
N PHE A 39 1.35 -0.01 -5.09
CA PHE A 39 2.15 -0.48 -6.22
C PHE A 39 2.19 -2.00 -6.15
N GLU A 40 1.39 -2.66 -6.98
CA GLU A 40 1.40 -4.12 -7.09
C GLU A 40 2.66 -4.56 -7.83
N ILE A 41 3.25 -5.66 -7.37
CA ILE A 41 4.37 -6.32 -8.02
C ILE A 41 3.83 -7.64 -8.55
N GLU A 42 3.95 -7.84 -9.86
CA GLU A 42 3.63 -9.11 -10.48
C GLU A 42 4.76 -10.09 -10.15
N LEU A 43 4.42 -11.12 -9.37
CA LEU A 43 5.30 -12.24 -9.07
C LEU A 43 5.27 -13.21 -10.27
N SER A 44 5.96 -12.85 -11.35
CA SER A 44 6.32 -13.75 -12.44
C SER A 44 7.77 -14.20 -12.33
N ASP A 45 8.23 -15.08 -13.23
CA ASP A 45 9.63 -15.58 -13.28
C ASP A 45 10.68 -14.47 -13.21
N GLU A 46 10.32 -13.26 -13.66
CA GLU A 46 11.06 -12.03 -13.40
C GLU A 46 10.23 -11.08 -12.54
N MET A 47 10.84 -10.52 -11.48
CA MET A 47 10.22 -9.46 -10.69
C MET A 47 10.03 -8.22 -11.54
N ARG A 48 8.77 -7.94 -11.92
CA ARG A 48 8.45 -6.77 -12.73
C ARG A 48 7.76 -5.70 -11.88
N TYR A 49 8.48 -4.61 -11.64
CA TYR A 49 7.91 -3.41 -11.07
C TYR A 49 7.22 -2.62 -12.17
N SER A 50 5.89 -2.62 -12.15
CA SER A 50 5.11 -1.85 -13.13
C SER A 50 5.26 -0.34 -12.93
N TYR A 51 5.65 0.09 -11.72
CA TYR A 51 5.62 1.48 -11.24
C TYR A 51 4.26 2.17 -11.45
N LYS A 52 3.19 1.37 -11.63
CA LYS A 52 1.83 1.86 -11.79
C LYS A 52 1.09 1.74 -10.48
N ILE A 53 0.36 2.80 -10.15
CA ILE A 53 -0.50 2.83 -8.97
C ILE A 53 -1.81 2.06 -9.28
N GLY A 54 -2.10 1.07 -8.46
CA GLY A 54 -3.31 0.25 -8.51
C GLY A 54 -4.27 0.58 -7.37
N ARG A 55 -5.55 0.27 -7.54
CA ARG A 55 -6.57 0.39 -6.48
C ARG A 55 -6.40 -0.71 -5.45
N GLY A 56 -6.51 -0.37 -4.17
CA GLY A 56 -6.49 -1.31 -3.06
C GLY A 56 -5.19 -1.32 -2.28
N VAL A 57 -4.98 -2.40 -1.52
CA VAL A 57 -3.87 -2.59 -0.58
C VAL A 57 -2.93 -3.65 -1.15
N ALA A 58 -1.62 -3.46 -0.98
CA ALA A 58 -0.64 -4.45 -1.42
C ALA A 58 -0.91 -5.79 -0.71
N ARG A 59 -1.12 -6.86 -1.49
CA ARG A 59 -1.45 -8.20 -0.95
C ARG A 59 -0.24 -9.10 -0.80
N ASN A 60 0.82 -8.82 -1.54
CA ASN A 60 1.98 -9.69 -1.61
C ASN A 60 3.09 -9.25 -0.64
N MET A 61 3.67 -10.20 0.10
CA MET A 61 4.87 -10.01 0.94
C MET A 61 6.13 -9.89 0.09
N ASN A 62 6.13 -8.93 -0.83
CA ASN A 62 7.15 -8.74 -1.86
C ASN A 62 8.55 -8.54 -1.28
N ALA A 63 8.66 -7.92 -0.09
CA ALA A 63 9.94 -7.71 0.58
C ALA A 63 10.59 -9.04 1.00
N SER A 64 9.81 -9.99 1.51
CA SER A 64 10.33 -11.31 1.90
C SER A 64 10.80 -12.10 0.69
N HIS A 65 10.06 -12.05 -0.41
CA HIS A 65 10.47 -12.71 -1.66
C HIS A 65 11.69 -12.02 -2.29
N LEU A 66 11.78 -10.68 -2.23
CA LEU A 66 12.96 -9.94 -2.70
C LEU A 66 14.19 -10.31 -1.87
N ILE A 67 14.04 -10.39 -0.55
CA ILE A 67 15.10 -10.83 0.36
C ILE A 67 15.50 -12.27 0.05
N GLU A 68 14.57 -13.15 -0.29
CA GLU A 68 14.86 -14.54 -0.67
C GLU A 68 15.68 -14.66 -1.97
N ILE A 69 15.39 -13.81 -2.97
CA ILE A 69 16.20 -13.69 -4.21
C ILE A 69 17.57 -13.08 -3.91
N MET A 70 17.62 -12.00 -3.12
CA MET A 70 18.86 -11.29 -2.78
C MET A 70 19.81 -12.11 -1.91
N LEU A 71 19.26 -12.89 -0.96
CA LEU A 71 20.04 -13.74 -0.08
C LEU A 71 20.54 -15.01 -0.78
N GLY A 72 20.13 -15.24 -2.03
CA GLY A 72 20.55 -16.40 -2.81
C GLY A 72 20.17 -17.68 -2.08
N LYS A 73 18.97 -18.19 -2.33
CA LYS A 73 18.78 -19.63 -2.13
C LYS A 73 19.85 -20.39 -2.93
N ILE A 74 20.84 -20.88 -2.19
CA ILE A 74 21.53 -22.16 -2.37
C ILE A 74 20.47 -23.26 -2.53
#